data_AF-F4CQK0-F1
#
_entry.id   AF-F4CQK0-F1
#
_cell.length_a   1.000
_cell.length_b   1.000
_cell.length_c   1.000
_cell.angle_alpha   90.00
_cell.angle_beta   90.00
_cell.angle_gamma   90.00
#
_symmetry.space_group_name_H-M   'P 1'
#
loop_
_entity.id
_entity.type
_entity.pdbx_description
1 polymer ?
#
loop_
_entity_poly.entity_id
_entity_poly.type
_entity_poly.pdbx_seq_one_letter_code
_entity_poly.pdbx_strand_id
1 'polypeptide(L)'
;MDHADSHPIVFHVEPPRSYGGCPGGRRDVERGEPTVPQPAGAELEAVRERRAQLRDKYLHPAAERPATTVRGVHHLALICRDVEETIRFYQDTLGFPLVELVENRDYAGSSHFFFDIGNGNLLGFFDFPGHDHPDFHETIGAVQHLALSTSPAEFDVAKAKLDAAGIDYLGPDRGVENSLYIRDPNGVGIEFYREELGRFEGEPLL
;
A
#
# COMPACT_ATOMS: atom_id res chain seq x y z
N MET A 1 -8.88 18.59 -35.24
CA MET A 1 -8.29 17.93 -34.08
C MET A 1 -9.33 18.02 -33.00
N ASP A 2 -10.00 16.90 -32.75
CA ASP A 2 -11.17 16.81 -31.88
C ASP A 2 -10.72 16.92 -30.42
N HIS A 3 -11.31 17.86 -29.68
CA HIS A 3 -11.14 17.95 -28.23
C HIS A 3 -11.99 16.85 -27.60
N ALA A 4 -11.35 15.76 -27.18
CA ALA A 4 -12.03 14.76 -26.36
C ALA A 4 -12.38 15.40 -25.01
N ASP A 5 -13.68 15.53 -24.73
CA ASP A 5 -14.22 15.93 -23.43
C ASP A 5 -13.79 14.92 -22.35
N SER A 6 -12.64 15.16 -21.72
CA SER A 6 -12.21 14.45 -20.52
C SER A 6 -13.11 14.89 -19.37
N HIS A 7 -14.08 14.06 -19.04
CA HIS A 7 -14.87 14.23 -17.82
C HIS A 7 -13.92 14.08 -16.61
N PRO A 8 -13.94 15.00 -15.63
CA PRO A 8 -13.11 14.88 -14.44
C PRO A 8 -13.46 13.60 -13.69
N ILE A 9 -12.44 12.83 -13.30
CA ILE A 9 -12.63 11.71 -12.37
C ILE A 9 -12.83 12.32 -10.98
N VAL A 10 -14.07 12.69 -10.67
CA VAL A 10 -14.44 13.09 -9.32
C VAL A 10 -14.57 11.82 -8.49
N PHE A 11 -13.62 11.58 -7.58
CA PHE A 11 -13.74 10.55 -6.56
C PHE A 11 -14.92 10.92 -5.64
N HIS A 12 -16.10 10.34 -5.90
CA HIS A 12 -17.24 10.44 -4.99
C HIS A 12 -16.97 9.55 -3.77
N VAL A 13 -16.37 10.14 -2.73
CA VAL A 13 -16.33 9.52 -1.41
C VAL A 13 -17.68 9.81 -0.77
N GLU A 14 -18.62 8.85 -0.85
CA GLU A 14 -19.86 8.96 -0.07
C GLU A 14 -19.52 8.94 1.43
N PRO A 15 -20.09 9.84 2.24
CA PRO A 15 -19.86 9.82 3.67
C PRO A 15 -20.42 8.51 4.26
N PRO A 16 -19.70 7.87 5.20
CA PRO A 16 -20.22 6.69 5.88
C PRO A 16 -21.54 7.04 6.57
N ARG A 17 -22.53 6.14 6.48
CA ARG A 17 -23.81 6.28 7.18
C ARG A 17 -23.52 6.47 8.67
N SER A 18 -23.93 7.62 9.21
CA SER A 18 -23.83 7.91 10.64
C SER A 18 -24.61 6.87 11.44
N TYR A 19 -23.92 6.07 12.26
CA TYR A 19 -24.55 5.41 13.39
C TYR A 19 -24.59 6.39 14.55
N GLY A 20 -25.80 6.75 14.97
CA GLY A 20 -26.07 7.78 15.98
C GLY A 20 -25.36 7.53 17.31
N GLY A 21 -24.81 8.60 17.90
CA GLY A 21 -24.09 8.56 19.17
C GLY A 21 -24.99 8.57 20.41
N CYS A 22 -24.37 8.38 21.58
CA CYS A 22 -24.79 8.97 22.86
C CYS A 22 -23.67 8.85 23.93
N PRO A 23 -23.71 9.67 25.00
CA PRO A 23 -22.51 10.25 25.63
C PRO A 23 -22.09 9.62 26.97
N GLY A 24 -20.84 9.87 27.35
CA GLY A 24 -20.41 10.00 28.74
C GLY A 24 -20.06 8.72 29.50
N GLY A 25 -18.78 8.55 29.80
CA GLY A 25 -18.30 7.61 30.82
C GLY A 25 -16.92 7.07 30.50
N ARG A 26 -15.88 7.59 31.17
CA ARG A 26 -14.55 6.96 31.18
C ARG A 26 -14.72 5.54 31.71
N ARG A 27 -14.51 4.56 30.85
CA ARG A 27 -14.22 3.19 31.25
C ARG A 27 -12.93 2.82 30.57
N ASP A 28 -11.92 2.57 31.39
CA ASP A 28 -10.70 1.88 31.00
C ASP A 28 -11.13 0.50 30.50
N VAL A 29 -11.27 0.38 29.18
CA VAL A 29 -11.44 -0.91 28.52
C VAL A 29 -10.05 -1.31 28.08
N GLU A 30 -9.47 -2.31 28.75
CA GLU A 30 -8.41 -3.13 28.16
C GLU A 30 -8.96 -3.65 26.82
N ARG A 31 -8.64 -2.95 25.73
CA ARG A 31 -8.89 -3.43 24.37
C ARG A 31 -7.92 -4.56 24.14
N GLY A 32 -8.35 -5.79 24.44
CA GLY A 32 -7.75 -6.97 23.83
C GLY A 32 -7.75 -6.76 22.32
N GLU A 33 -6.60 -6.97 21.67
CA GLU A 33 -6.47 -6.81 20.23
C GLU A 33 -7.56 -7.63 19.53
N PRO A 34 -8.31 -7.06 18.58
CA PRO A 34 -9.27 -7.83 17.81
C PRO A 34 -8.51 -8.91 17.03
N THR A 35 -8.63 -10.17 17.44
CA THR A 35 -8.03 -11.28 16.70
C THR A 35 -8.93 -11.64 15.53
N VAL A 36 -8.38 -11.61 14.32
CA VAL A 36 -9.09 -12.14 13.14
C VAL A 36 -9.30 -13.65 13.37
N PRO A 37 -10.55 -14.14 13.41
CA PRO A 37 -10.83 -15.54 13.71
C PRO A 37 -10.19 -16.44 12.65
N GLN A 38 -9.47 -17.46 13.11
CA GLN A 38 -8.81 -18.43 12.23
C GLN A 38 -9.75 -19.62 12.01
N PRO A 39 -9.96 -20.06 10.75
CA PRO A 39 -10.75 -21.26 10.48
C PRO A 39 -10.05 -22.50 11.05
N ALA A 40 -10.82 -23.48 11.51
CA ALA A 40 -10.29 -24.70 12.13
C ALA A 40 -11.08 -25.94 11.71
N GLY A 41 -10.49 -27.13 11.90
CA GLY A 41 -11.14 -28.42 11.63
C GLY A 41 -11.67 -28.52 10.20
N ALA A 42 -12.93 -28.95 10.05
CA ALA A 42 -13.56 -29.14 8.74
C ALA A 42 -13.63 -27.87 7.88
N GLU A 43 -13.74 -26.68 8.49
CA GLU A 43 -13.75 -25.41 7.77
C GLU A 43 -12.38 -25.11 7.16
N LEU A 44 -11.31 -25.29 7.93
CA LEU A 44 -9.94 -25.14 7.44
C LEU A 44 -9.64 -26.12 6.30
N GLU A 45 -10.08 -27.37 6.43
CA GLU A 45 -9.93 -28.37 5.38
C GLU A 45 -10.69 -27.99 4.11
N ALA A 46 -11.94 -27.51 4.23
CA ALA A 46 -12.71 -27.01 3.08
C ALA A 46 -12.02 -25.82 2.39
N VAL A 47 -11.45 -24.88 3.15
CA VAL A 47 -10.68 -23.74 2.61
C VAL A 47 -9.43 -24.23 1.87
N ARG A 48 -8.71 -25.21 2.42
CA ARG A 48 -7.51 -25.81 1.81
C ARG A 48 -7.85 -26.54 0.52
N GLU A 49 -8.88 -27.38 0.54
CA GLU A 49 -9.35 -28.11 -0.62
C GLU A 49 -9.76 -27.14 -1.73
N ARG A 50 -10.52 -26.10 -1.38
CA ARG A 50 -10.91 -25.07 -2.33
C ARG A 50 -9.70 -24.37 -2.95
N ARG A 51 -8.67 -24.05 -2.16
CA ARG A 51 -7.42 -23.46 -2.66
C ARG A 51 -6.70 -24.40 -3.62
N ALA A 52 -6.62 -25.69 -3.31
CA ALA A 52 -6.03 -26.69 -4.20
C ALA A 52 -6.78 -26.77 -5.54
N GLN A 53 -8.12 -26.84 -5.49
CA GLN A 53 -8.96 -26.85 -6.70
C GLN A 53 -8.74 -25.60 -7.57
N LEU A 54 -8.60 -24.42 -6.97
CA LEU A 54 -8.33 -23.17 -7.70
C LEU A 54 -6.93 -23.18 -8.33
N ARG A 55 -5.92 -23.63 -7.58
CA ARG A 55 -4.55 -23.75 -8.07
C ARG A 55 -4.49 -24.69 -9.28
N ASP A 56 -5.05 -25.89 -9.16
CA ASP A 56 -5.01 -26.89 -10.23
C ASP A 56 -5.78 -26.42 -11.48
N LYS A 57 -6.83 -25.60 -11.30
CA LYS A 57 -7.63 -25.07 -12.40
C LYS A 57 -6.98 -23.88 -13.12
N TYR A 58 -6.30 -22.98 -12.40
CA TYR A 58 -5.93 -21.66 -12.94
C TYR A 58 -4.42 -21.37 -12.94
N LEU A 59 -3.61 -22.08 -12.16
CA LEU A 59 -2.16 -21.88 -12.12
C LEU A 59 -1.48 -22.74 -13.19
N HIS A 60 -1.33 -22.18 -14.38
CA HIS A 60 -0.63 -22.84 -15.48
C HIS A 60 0.90 -22.84 -15.27
N PRO A 61 1.62 -23.91 -15.70
CA PRO A 61 3.07 -23.92 -15.76
C PRO A 61 3.62 -22.72 -16.53
N ALA A 62 4.78 -22.18 -16.14
CA ALA A 62 5.34 -20.97 -16.75
C ALA A 62 5.42 -21.02 -18.27
N ALA A 63 5.79 -22.17 -18.85
CA ALA A 63 5.90 -22.40 -20.29
C ALA A 63 4.55 -22.35 -21.04
N GLU A 64 3.42 -22.48 -20.34
CA GLU A 64 2.06 -22.49 -20.92
C GLU A 64 1.31 -21.18 -20.65
N ARG A 65 1.88 -20.27 -19.86
CA ARG A 65 1.23 -18.99 -19.56
C ARG A 65 1.20 -18.10 -20.81
N PRO A 66 0.07 -17.45 -21.14
CA PRO A 66 0.00 -16.53 -22.26
C PRO A 66 0.87 -15.29 -21.98
N ALA A 67 1.25 -14.61 -23.06
CA ALA A 67 1.90 -13.30 -22.94
C ALA A 67 0.98 -12.29 -22.23
N THR A 68 1.57 -11.45 -21.38
CA THR A 68 0.86 -10.34 -20.72
C THR A 68 0.40 -9.28 -21.74
N THR A 69 -0.71 -8.62 -21.44
CA THR A 69 -1.24 -7.50 -22.24
C THR A 69 -0.75 -6.13 -21.75
N VAL A 70 0.04 -6.10 -20.68
CA VAL A 70 0.55 -4.88 -20.04
C VAL A 70 2.07 -4.96 -19.83
N ARG A 71 2.68 -3.84 -19.46
CA ARG A 71 4.14 -3.73 -19.28
C ARG A 71 4.60 -3.58 -17.82
N GLY A 72 3.72 -3.88 -16.87
CA GLY A 72 3.94 -3.66 -15.43
C GLY A 72 3.19 -2.44 -14.89
N VAL A 73 3.51 -2.05 -13.65
CA VAL A 73 2.95 -0.86 -12.99
C VAL A 73 3.58 0.38 -13.61
N HIS A 74 2.77 1.27 -14.19
CA HIS A 74 3.28 2.56 -14.64
C HIS A 74 3.47 3.52 -13.46
N HIS A 75 2.43 3.66 -12.63
CA HIS A 75 2.46 4.41 -11.39
C HIS A 75 1.32 3.94 -10.48
N LEU A 76 1.48 4.15 -9.18
CA LEU A 76 0.41 4.01 -8.18
C LEU A 76 0.06 5.41 -7.68
N ALA A 77 -1.22 5.78 -7.64
CA ALA A 77 -1.64 7.08 -7.12
C ALA A 77 -2.47 6.91 -5.83
N LEU A 78 -2.05 7.58 -4.77
CA LEU A 78 -2.66 7.55 -3.44
C LEU A 78 -3.12 8.95 -3.02
N ILE A 79 -3.78 9.05 -1.87
CA ILE A 79 -4.27 10.32 -1.32
C ILE A 79 -3.48 10.62 -0.04
N CYS A 80 -3.08 11.87 0.13
CA CYS A 80 -2.46 12.36 1.35
C CYS A 80 -3.25 13.50 1.99
N ARG A 81 -3.17 13.60 3.33
CA ARG A 81 -3.75 14.73 4.08
C ARG A 81 -2.91 16.01 4.00
N ASP A 82 -1.61 15.88 3.79
CA ASP A 82 -0.64 16.98 3.80
C ASP A 82 0.52 16.65 2.84
N VAL A 83 0.76 17.58 1.90
CA VAL A 83 1.76 17.41 0.84
C VAL A 83 3.17 17.45 1.40
N GLU A 84 3.49 18.39 2.29
CA GLU A 84 4.85 18.57 2.80
C GLU A 84 5.25 17.42 3.74
N GLU A 85 4.32 16.99 4.61
CA GLU A 85 4.53 15.82 5.49
C GLU A 85 4.82 14.57 4.66
N THR A 86 4.06 14.36 3.58
CA THR A 86 4.24 13.22 2.67
C THR A 86 5.58 13.30 1.94
N ILE A 87 5.97 14.48 1.43
CA ILE A 87 7.28 14.69 0.79
C ILE A 87 8.42 14.38 1.75
N ARG A 88 8.39 14.93 2.96
CA ARG A 88 9.46 14.70 3.95
C ARG A 88 9.56 13.21 4.30
N PHE A 89 8.44 12.53 4.44
CA PHE A 89 8.44 11.10 4.73
C PHE A 89 9.06 10.27 3.60
N TYR A 90 8.55 10.40 2.36
CA TYR A 90 9.03 9.56 1.27
C TYR A 90 10.43 9.96 0.79
N GLN A 91 10.70 11.25 0.64
CA GLN A 91 11.98 11.73 0.14
C GLN A 91 13.06 11.74 1.20
N ASP A 92 12.83 12.42 2.32
CA ASP A 92 13.91 12.69 3.26
C ASP A 92 14.13 11.49 4.18
N THR A 93 13.05 10.83 4.63
CA THR A 93 13.14 9.66 5.50
C THR A 93 13.39 8.37 4.74
N LEU A 94 12.59 8.03 3.72
CA LEU A 94 12.78 6.76 3.00
C LEU A 94 13.85 6.88 1.89
N GLY A 95 14.02 8.06 1.30
CA GLY A 95 14.99 8.29 0.23
C GLY A 95 14.46 8.12 -1.18
N PHE A 96 13.15 8.22 -1.38
CA PHE A 96 12.53 8.16 -2.70
C PHE A 96 12.51 9.56 -3.30
N PRO A 97 13.30 9.87 -4.35
CA PRO A 97 13.39 11.22 -4.87
C PRO A 97 12.02 11.72 -5.35
N LEU A 98 11.63 12.94 -4.96
CA LEU A 98 10.51 13.64 -5.58
C LEU A 98 10.93 14.03 -7.01
N VAL A 99 10.20 13.57 -8.01
CA VAL A 99 10.54 13.79 -9.42
C VAL A 99 9.62 14.78 -10.13
N GLU A 100 8.43 15.03 -9.57
CA GLU A 100 7.45 15.96 -10.14
C GLU A 100 6.48 16.45 -9.06
N LEU A 101 6.05 17.71 -9.16
CA LEU A 101 5.01 18.33 -8.32
C LEU A 101 4.28 19.39 -9.16
N VAL A 102 3.03 19.10 -9.50
CA VAL A 102 2.20 19.95 -10.36
C VAL A 102 0.81 20.13 -9.77
N GLU A 103 0.05 21.09 -10.29
CA GLU A 103 -1.36 21.20 -9.96
C GLU A 103 -2.14 20.01 -10.57
N ASN A 104 -3.04 19.43 -9.79
CA ASN A 104 -3.98 18.42 -10.24
C ASN A 104 -4.89 19.02 -11.31
N ARG A 105 -4.85 18.43 -12.51
CA ARG A 105 -5.65 18.86 -13.65
C ARG A 105 -7.16 18.85 -13.36
N ASP A 106 -7.61 17.94 -12.51
CA ASP A 106 -9.03 17.64 -12.33
C ASP A 106 -9.61 18.35 -11.07
N TYR A 107 -8.77 19.01 -10.26
CA TYR A 107 -9.18 19.74 -9.05
C TYR A 107 -8.29 20.97 -8.82
N ALA A 108 -8.85 22.17 -9.00
CA ALA A 108 -8.11 23.42 -8.81
C ALA A 108 -7.61 23.58 -7.37
N GLY A 109 -6.31 23.86 -7.22
CA GLY A 109 -5.63 23.97 -5.94
C GLY A 109 -5.19 22.65 -5.31
N SER A 110 -5.61 21.49 -5.83
CA SER A 110 -5.04 20.19 -5.48
C SER A 110 -3.70 20.01 -6.19
N SER A 111 -2.79 19.29 -5.56
CA SER A 111 -1.47 18.92 -6.04
C SER A 111 -1.50 17.50 -6.57
N HIS A 112 -0.61 17.22 -7.52
CA HIS A 112 -0.30 15.89 -8.02
C HIS A 112 1.22 15.77 -8.12
N PHE A 113 1.80 14.83 -7.39
CA PHE A 113 3.24 14.72 -7.26
C PHE A 113 3.71 13.29 -7.18
N PHE A 114 4.96 13.04 -7.58
CA PHE A 114 5.48 11.70 -7.81
C PHE A 114 6.86 11.50 -7.22
N PHE A 115 7.08 10.31 -6.65
CA PHE A 115 8.38 9.80 -6.23
C PHE A 115 8.86 8.70 -7.17
N ASP A 116 10.17 8.65 -7.41
CA ASP A 116 10.82 7.49 -8.04
C ASP A 116 11.01 6.38 -7.01
N ILE A 117 10.42 5.21 -7.29
CA ILE A 117 10.53 4.00 -6.46
C ILE A 117 11.34 2.89 -7.15
N GLY A 118 12.08 3.24 -8.20
CA GLY A 118 12.93 2.31 -8.95
C GLY A 118 12.19 1.59 -10.08
N ASN A 119 12.95 0.89 -10.92
CA ASN A 119 12.45 0.12 -12.07
C ASN A 119 11.53 0.92 -13.03
N GLY A 120 11.68 2.24 -13.08
CA GLY A 120 10.82 3.14 -13.86
C GLY A 120 9.39 3.23 -13.34
N ASN A 121 9.15 2.86 -12.08
CA ASN A 121 7.84 2.91 -11.43
C ASN A 121 7.75 4.18 -10.58
N LEU A 122 6.57 4.79 -10.56
CA LEU A 122 6.32 6.02 -9.80
C LEU A 122 5.28 5.78 -8.70
N LEU A 123 5.51 6.39 -7.55
CA LEU A 123 4.51 6.52 -6.49
C LEU A 123 4.01 7.95 -6.46
N GLY A 124 2.74 8.12 -6.83
CA GLY A 124 2.06 9.41 -6.91
C GLY A 124 1.11 9.67 -5.76
N PHE A 125 0.89 10.94 -5.46
CA PHE A 125 -0.06 11.39 -4.45
C PHE A 125 -0.88 12.58 -4.93
N PHE A 126 -2.12 12.65 -4.44
CA PHE A 126 -2.99 13.81 -4.50
C PHE A 126 -3.34 14.29 -3.10
N ASP A 127 -3.39 15.61 -2.89
CA ASP A 127 -4.13 16.21 -1.78
C ASP A 127 -5.47 16.78 -2.28
N PHE A 128 -6.43 17.00 -1.39
CA PHE A 128 -7.70 17.61 -1.75
C PHE A 128 -8.05 18.73 -0.75
N PRO A 129 -7.48 19.94 -0.92
CA PRO A 129 -7.74 21.05 -0.01
C PRO A 129 -9.24 21.34 0.11
N GLY A 130 -9.73 21.47 1.35
CA GLY A 130 -11.14 21.69 1.63
C GLY A 130 -12.01 20.43 1.69
N HIS A 131 -11.43 19.25 1.46
CA HIS A 131 -12.06 17.97 1.77
C HIS A 131 -11.59 17.48 3.15
N ASP A 132 -12.54 16.95 3.92
CA ASP A 132 -12.21 16.27 5.17
C ASP A 132 -11.78 14.82 4.84
N HIS A 133 -10.62 14.43 5.36
CA HIS A 133 -10.05 13.10 5.16
C HIS A 133 -10.14 12.34 6.48
N PRO A 134 -11.03 11.33 6.59
CA PRO A 134 -11.04 10.49 7.77
C PRO A 134 -9.74 9.68 7.87
N ASP A 135 -9.41 9.26 9.08
CA ASP A 135 -8.28 8.36 9.31
C ASP A 135 -8.43 7.07 8.49
N PHE A 136 -7.30 6.51 8.08
CA PHE A 136 -7.26 5.25 7.33
C PHE A 136 -7.93 4.11 8.11
N HIS A 137 -8.68 3.28 7.38
CA HIS A 137 -9.27 2.04 7.87
C HIS A 137 -8.95 0.90 6.90
N GLU A 138 -8.28 -0.15 7.41
CA GLU A 138 -7.97 -1.34 6.61
C GLU A 138 -9.24 -2.16 6.37
N THR A 139 -9.64 -2.29 5.10
CA THR A 139 -10.86 -2.99 4.69
C THR A 139 -10.79 -3.40 3.21
N ILE A 140 -11.80 -4.12 2.73
CA ILE A 140 -11.93 -4.50 1.32
C ILE A 140 -11.97 -3.24 0.45
N GLY A 141 -11.07 -3.19 -0.54
CA GLY A 141 -10.90 -2.05 -1.45
C GLY A 141 -9.84 -1.05 -1.02
N ALA A 142 -9.33 -1.14 0.22
CA ALA A 142 -8.18 -0.36 0.66
C ALA A 142 -6.86 -0.99 0.20
N VAL A 143 -5.81 -0.17 0.07
CA VAL A 143 -4.44 -0.67 -0.14
C VAL A 143 -3.94 -1.25 1.18
N GLN A 144 -3.72 -2.57 1.22
CA GLN A 144 -3.26 -3.22 2.44
C GLN A 144 -1.77 -2.91 2.71
N HIS A 145 -0.88 -3.13 1.73
CA HIS A 145 0.45 -2.51 1.69
C HIS A 145 1.01 -2.44 0.25
N LEU A 146 2.07 -1.64 0.06
CA LEU A 146 2.93 -1.62 -1.12
C LEU A 146 4.25 -2.31 -0.77
N ALA A 147 4.54 -3.44 -1.42
CA ALA A 147 5.81 -4.15 -1.28
C ALA A 147 6.83 -3.66 -2.31
N LEU A 148 7.99 -3.22 -1.81
CA LEU A 148 9.08 -2.65 -2.59
C LEU A 148 10.30 -3.58 -2.49
N SER A 149 10.72 -4.08 -3.65
CA SER A 149 11.91 -4.94 -3.76
C SER A 149 13.17 -4.16 -3.38
N THR A 150 14.03 -4.81 -2.61
CA THR A 150 15.33 -4.28 -2.19
C THR A 150 16.41 -5.35 -2.32
N SER A 151 17.61 -4.96 -2.73
CA SER A 151 18.80 -5.76 -2.48
C SER A 151 19.11 -5.82 -0.98
N PRO A 152 19.93 -6.78 -0.51
CA PRO A 152 20.35 -6.82 0.89
C PRO A 152 20.97 -5.50 1.39
N ALA A 153 21.78 -4.84 0.56
CA ALA A 153 22.41 -3.58 0.92
C ALA A 153 21.40 -2.43 1.02
N GLU A 154 20.43 -2.34 0.09
CA GLU A 154 19.38 -1.32 0.13
C GLU A 154 18.45 -1.54 1.33
N PHE A 155 18.16 -2.80 1.67
CA PHE A 155 17.38 -3.16 2.85
C PHE A 155 18.05 -2.69 4.14
N ASP A 156 19.36 -2.92 4.28
CA ASP A 156 20.14 -2.45 5.44
C ASP A 156 20.15 -0.92 5.53
N VAL A 157 20.26 -0.23 4.40
CA VAL A 157 20.15 1.24 4.32
C VAL A 157 18.76 1.72 4.74
N ALA A 158 17.70 1.11 4.22
CA ALA A 158 16.33 1.46 4.58
C ALA A 158 16.09 1.28 6.09
N LYS A 159 16.52 0.15 6.65
CA LYS A 159 16.46 -0.12 8.09
C LYS A 159 17.18 0.97 8.90
N ALA A 160 18.42 1.30 8.52
CA ALA A 160 19.20 2.31 9.24
C ALA A 160 18.56 3.71 9.21
N LYS A 161 17.91 4.08 8.10
CA LYS A 161 17.16 5.35 8.01
C LYS A 161 15.93 5.36 8.93
N LEU A 162 15.18 4.25 8.99
CA LEU A 162 14.06 4.11 9.91
C LEU A 162 14.52 4.21 11.38
N ASP A 163 15.60 3.52 11.73
CA ASP A 163 16.21 3.56 13.06
C ASP A 163 16.64 5.01 13.42
N ALA A 164 17.28 5.73 12.49
CA ALA A 164 17.71 7.11 12.69
C ALA A 164 16.55 8.11 12.83
N ALA A 165 15.44 7.84 12.14
CA ALA A 165 14.21 8.63 12.23
C ALA A 165 13.36 8.28 13.47
N GLY A 166 13.70 7.22 14.21
CA GLY A 166 12.91 6.74 15.34
C GLY A 166 11.55 6.17 14.94
N ILE A 167 11.44 5.59 13.73
CA ILE A 167 10.21 4.99 13.23
C ILE A 167 10.19 3.51 13.61
N ASP A 168 9.14 3.10 14.32
CA ASP A 168 8.89 1.69 14.65
C ASP A 168 8.47 0.90 13.39
N TYR A 169 8.97 -0.33 13.28
CA TYR A 169 8.63 -1.26 12.20
C TYR A 169 8.42 -2.69 12.70
N LEU A 170 7.71 -3.49 11.90
CA LEU A 170 7.57 -4.93 12.11
C LEU A 170 8.53 -5.70 11.21
N GLY A 171 9.18 -6.73 11.75
CA GLY A 171 10.26 -7.46 11.07
C GLY A 171 11.64 -6.81 11.29
N PRO A 172 12.73 -7.45 10.86
CA PRO A 172 12.78 -8.82 10.36
C PRO A 172 12.78 -9.84 11.52
N ASP A 173 13.14 -9.40 12.73
CA ASP A 173 13.39 -10.24 13.92
C ASP A 173 12.12 -10.87 14.53
N ARG A 174 10.94 -10.57 13.98
CA ARG A 174 9.63 -11.08 14.45
C ARG A 174 9.04 -12.18 13.56
N GLY A 175 9.88 -12.89 12.81
CA GLY A 175 9.49 -14.07 12.02
C GLY A 175 9.22 -13.81 10.53
N VAL A 176 9.60 -12.63 10.01
CA VAL A 176 9.57 -12.31 8.58
C VAL A 176 10.97 -11.86 8.17
N GLU A 177 11.89 -12.82 8.06
CA GLU A 177 13.34 -12.56 7.97
C GLU A 177 13.75 -11.66 6.78
N ASN A 178 12.89 -11.55 5.77
CA ASN A 178 13.14 -10.79 4.54
C ASN A 178 12.29 -9.52 4.41
N SER A 179 11.50 -9.12 5.41
CA SER A 179 10.60 -7.96 5.28
C SER A 179 10.69 -6.98 6.44
N LEU A 180 10.50 -5.68 6.14
CA LEU A 180 10.21 -4.62 7.11
C LEU A 180 8.89 -3.97 6.75
N TYR A 181 7.95 -3.90 7.70
CA TYR A 181 6.67 -3.22 7.50
C TYR A 181 6.60 -1.95 8.33
N ILE A 182 6.21 -0.85 7.68
CA ILE A 182 5.89 0.44 8.30
C ILE A 182 4.54 0.95 7.82
N ARG A 183 4.03 1.99 8.48
CA ARG A 183 2.92 2.80 7.99
C ARG A 183 3.43 4.19 7.68
N ASP A 184 3.03 4.72 6.53
CA ASP A 184 3.26 6.13 6.20
C ASP A 184 2.38 7.04 7.09
N PRO A 185 2.57 8.37 7.02
CA PRO A 185 1.75 9.30 7.79
C PRO A 185 0.26 9.13 7.51
N ASN A 186 -0.13 8.73 6.30
CA ASN A 186 -1.51 8.56 5.85
C ASN A 186 -2.11 7.16 6.15
N GLY A 187 -1.36 6.27 6.80
CA GLY A 187 -1.78 4.90 7.13
C GLY A 187 -1.55 3.86 6.02
N VAL A 188 -0.91 4.23 4.91
CA VAL A 188 -0.51 3.32 3.83
C VAL A 188 0.56 2.37 4.36
N GLY A 189 0.32 1.07 4.25
CA GLY A 189 1.32 0.06 4.58
C GLY A 189 2.44 0.07 3.55
N ILE A 190 3.69 0.12 3.98
CA ILE A 190 4.87 -0.03 3.12
C ILE A 190 5.66 -1.23 3.62
N GLU A 191 6.02 -2.11 2.69
CA GLU A 191 6.93 -3.22 2.94
C GLU A 191 8.22 -3.00 2.15
N PHE A 192 9.36 -3.02 2.84
CA PHE A 192 10.64 -3.26 2.18
C PHE A 192 10.85 -4.77 2.16
N TYR A 193 10.89 -5.37 0.97
CA TYR A 193 11.04 -6.79 0.79
C TYR A 193 12.40 -7.12 0.18
N ARG A 194 13.22 -7.87 0.92
CA ARG A 194 14.59 -8.25 0.56
C ARG A 194 14.58 -9.42 -0.42
N GLU A 195 14.02 -9.18 -1.61
CA GLU A 195 13.93 -10.17 -2.68
C GLU A 195 13.85 -9.49 -4.05
N GLU A 196 14.34 -10.17 -5.10
CA GLU A 196 14.27 -9.69 -6.49
C GLU A 196 12.84 -9.64 -7.01
N LEU A 197 12.56 -8.70 -7.92
CA LEU A 197 11.29 -8.64 -8.63
C LEU A 197 10.98 -9.96 -9.33
N GLY A 198 9.73 -10.43 -9.19
CA GLY A 198 9.27 -11.67 -9.81
C GLY A 198 9.68 -12.94 -9.07
N ARG A 199 10.32 -12.84 -7.90
CA ARG A 199 10.55 -13.97 -6.98
C ARG A 199 9.63 -13.89 -5.76
N PHE A 200 9.37 -15.05 -5.18
CA PHE A 200 8.67 -15.17 -3.90
C PHE A 200 9.24 -16.35 -3.12
N GLU A 201 9.76 -16.07 -1.92
CA GLU A 201 10.45 -17.04 -1.05
C GLU A 201 11.60 -17.77 -1.79
N GLY A 202 12.37 -17.04 -2.58
CA GLY A 202 13.48 -17.54 -3.39
C GLY A 202 13.08 -18.17 -4.73
N GLU A 203 11.81 -18.56 -4.89
CA GLU A 203 11.32 -19.23 -6.10
C GLU A 203 10.94 -18.21 -7.20
N PRO A 204 11.37 -18.41 -8.45
CA PRO A 204 10.96 -17.55 -9.55
C PRO A 204 9.49 -17.78 -9.89
N LEU A 205 8.69 -16.72 -9.82
CA LEU A 205 7.31 -16.72 -10.26
C LEU A 205 7.16 -16.26 -11.72
N LEU A 206 8.11 -15.47 -12.24
CA LEU A 206 8.13 -14.95 -13.61
C LEU A 206 9.36 -15.42 -14.39
#